data_AF-A0A1L2YZZ8-F1
#
_entry.id   AF-A0A1L2YZZ8-F1
#
_cell.length_a   1.000
_cell.length_b   1.000
_cell.length_c   1.000
_cell.angle_alpha   90.00
_cell.angle_beta   90.00
_cell.angle_gamma   90.00
#
_symmetry.space_group_name_H-M   'P 1'
#
loop_
_entity.id
_entity.type
_entity.pdbx_description
1 polymer ?
#
loop_
_entity_poly.entity_id
_entity_poly.type
_entity_poly.pdbx_seq_one_letter_code
_entity_poly.pdbx_strand_id
1 'polypeptide(L)'
;MKVTCLYNTGDYLTKETEEIFNLVIKKKYIVYGICKLQSGELTYLILGERENMPSWYPAELFKISDALQPIEWYCGEHRHVKDTTIDYIWGYKELALDDTHALGLIERENKDMELFLKRKAEINEFEEL
;
A
#
# COMPACT_ATOMS: atom_id res chain seq x y z
N MET A 1 -3.33 -1.52 10.67
CA MET A 1 -4.33 -2.28 9.86
C MET A 1 -3.67 -3.50 9.28
N LYS A 2 -4.35 -4.66 9.35
CA LYS A 2 -3.82 -5.93 8.84
C LYS A 2 -4.78 -6.62 7.88
N VAL A 3 -4.22 -7.23 6.85
CA VAL A 3 -4.96 -7.96 5.83
C VAL A 3 -4.40 -9.37 5.66
N THR A 4 -5.27 -10.35 5.44
CA THR A 4 -4.87 -11.72 5.10
C THR A 4 -4.92 -11.88 3.59
N CYS A 5 -3.81 -12.33 3.00
CA CYS A 5 -3.74 -12.64 1.57
C CYS A 5 -4.63 -13.86 1.24
N LEU A 6 -5.55 -13.70 0.30
CA LEU A 6 -6.41 -14.77 -0.22
C LEU A 6 -5.86 -15.33 -1.52
N TYR A 7 -5.32 -14.45 -2.37
CA TYR A 7 -4.87 -14.76 -3.73
C TYR A 7 -3.52 -14.10 -3.99
N ASN A 8 -2.70 -14.74 -4.81
CA ASN A 8 -1.42 -14.19 -5.26
C ASN A 8 -1.27 -14.23 -6.79
N THR A 9 -2.38 -14.42 -7.51
CA THR A 9 -2.47 -14.31 -8.97
C THR A 9 -3.56 -13.31 -9.35
N GLY A 10 -3.47 -12.76 -10.56
CA GLY A 10 -4.44 -11.81 -11.08
C GLY A 10 -5.79 -12.40 -11.50
N ASP A 11 -5.95 -13.73 -11.50
CA ASP A 11 -7.18 -14.42 -11.93
C ASP A 11 -8.42 -14.08 -11.09
N TYR A 12 -8.21 -13.52 -9.90
CA TYR A 12 -9.27 -13.20 -8.93
C TYR A 12 -9.57 -11.70 -8.84
N LEU A 13 -8.94 -10.89 -9.70
CA LEU A 13 -9.20 -9.45 -9.77
C LEU A 13 -10.39 -9.18 -10.68
N THR A 14 -11.16 -8.13 -10.38
CA THR A 14 -12.22 -7.63 -11.25
C THR A 14 -11.70 -7.35 -12.67
N LYS A 15 -10.43 -6.90 -12.75
CA LYS A 15 -9.68 -6.84 -14.00
C LYS A 15 -8.58 -7.90 -13.99
N GLU A 16 -8.90 -9.06 -14.52
CA GLU A 16 -7.99 -10.21 -14.59
C GLU A 16 -6.66 -9.86 -15.29
N THR A 17 -5.58 -10.48 -14.82
CA THR A 17 -4.22 -10.34 -15.36
C THR A 17 -3.41 -11.61 -15.12
N GLU A 18 -2.42 -11.87 -15.97
CA GLU A 18 -1.49 -13.00 -15.82
C GLU A 18 -0.38 -12.73 -14.77
N GLU A 19 -0.48 -11.62 -14.02
CA GLU A 19 0.50 -11.25 -13.01
C GLU A 19 0.50 -12.21 -11.82
N ILE A 20 1.71 -12.59 -11.38
CA ILE A 20 1.95 -13.32 -10.14
C ILE A 20 2.51 -12.34 -9.11
N PHE A 21 1.76 -12.14 -8.03
CA PHE A 21 2.12 -11.24 -6.96
C PHE A 21 3.04 -11.95 -5.94
N ASN A 22 4.07 -11.23 -5.48
CA ASN A 22 5.02 -11.74 -4.49
C ASN A 22 4.45 -11.74 -3.07
N LEU A 23 3.37 -12.49 -2.87
CA LEU A 23 2.60 -12.64 -1.64
C LEU A 23 2.39 -14.12 -1.31
N VAL A 24 2.29 -14.43 -0.02
CA VAL A 24 2.00 -15.77 0.50
C VAL A 24 0.53 -15.85 0.89
N ILE A 25 -0.22 -16.73 0.23
CA ILE A 25 -1.62 -17.01 0.56
C ILE A 25 -1.74 -17.42 2.03
N LYS A 26 -2.78 -16.94 2.72
CA LYS A 26 -3.07 -17.07 4.16
C LYS A 26 -2.12 -16.34 5.11
N LYS A 27 -1.04 -15.69 4.62
CA LYS A 27 -0.20 -14.84 5.47
C LYS A 27 -0.91 -13.52 5.76
N LYS A 28 -0.69 -13.00 6.97
CA LYS A 28 -1.13 -11.65 7.37
C LYS A 28 -0.06 -10.63 7.03
N TYR A 29 -0.49 -9.50 6.52
CA TYR A 29 0.35 -8.36 6.15
C TYR A 29 -0.15 -7.10 6.84
N ILE A 30 0.78 -6.22 7.21
CA ILE A 30 0.49 -4.86 7.66
C ILE A 30 0.32 -3.99 6.42
N VAL A 31 -0.72 -3.17 6.41
CA VAL A 31 -0.94 -2.15 5.37
C VAL A 31 -0.38 -0.83 5.85
N TYR A 32 0.51 -0.24 5.05
CA TYR A 32 1.18 1.03 5.36
C TYR A 32 0.56 2.22 4.63
N GLY A 33 -0.31 1.97 3.66
CA GLY A 33 -1.09 2.97 2.97
C GLY A 33 -2.16 2.36 2.08
N ILE A 34 -3.16 3.16 1.73
CA ILE A 34 -4.26 2.80 0.85
C ILE A 34 -4.30 3.83 -0.26
N CYS A 35 -4.46 3.40 -1.50
CA CYS A 35 -4.59 4.29 -2.64
C CYS A 35 -5.89 3.96 -3.39
N LYS A 36 -6.67 4.99 -3.72
CA LYS A 36 -7.81 4.88 -4.64
C LYS A 36 -7.38 5.41 -5.99
N LEU A 37 -7.47 4.56 -7.00
CA LEU A 37 -7.23 4.93 -8.39
C LEU A 37 -8.48 5.54 -9.02
N GLN A 38 -8.28 6.35 -10.07
CA GLN A 38 -9.34 6.93 -10.90
C GLN A 38 -10.20 5.85 -11.58
N SER A 39 -9.65 4.65 -11.80
CA SER A 39 -10.38 3.46 -12.26
C SER A 39 -11.44 2.97 -11.26
N GLY A 40 -11.38 3.42 -10.00
CA GLY A 40 -12.21 2.97 -8.90
C GLY A 40 -11.57 1.87 -8.05
N GLU A 41 -10.45 1.29 -8.51
CA GLU A 41 -9.71 0.25 -7.80
C GLU A 41 -9.07 0.81 -6.51
N LEU A 42 -9.05 -0.02 -5.47
CA LEU A 42 -8.28 0.23 -4.25
C LEU A 42 -7.03 -0.62 -4.25
N THR A 43 -5.90 -0.04 -3.86
CA THR A 43 -4.63 -0.76 -3.66
C THR A 43 -4.08 -0.51 -2.26
N TYR A 44 -3.33 -1.48 -1.76
CA TYR A 44 -2.67 -1.44 -0.46
C TYR A 44 -1.15 -1.42 -0.64
N LEU A 45 -0.48 -0.50 0.05
CA LEU A 45 0.97 -0.49 0.18
C LEU A 45 1.37 -1.53 1.24
N ILE A 46 2.02 -2.61 0.80
CA ILE A 46 2.43 -3.73 1.65
C ILE A 46 3.90 -4.05 1.39
N LEU A 47 4.59 -4.51 2.44
CA LEU A 47 5.90 -5.13 2.30
C LEU A 47 5.73 -6.60 1.88
N GLY A 48 5.94 -6.88 0.59
CA GLY A 48 5.83 -8.23 0.03
C GLY A 48 7.03 -9.11 0.34
N GLU A 49 7.09 -10.30 -0.26
CA GLU A 49 8.20 -11.25 -0.05
C GLU A 49 9.41 -10.97 -0.94
N ARG A 50 9.22 -10.28 -2.07
CA ARG A 50 10.30 -10.01 -3.01
C ARG A 50 11.14 -8.85 -2.49
N GLU A 51 12.40 -9.15 -2.18
CA GLU A 51 13.42 -8.17 -1.78
C GLU A 51 13.06 -7.37 -0.51
N ASN A 52 11.98 -7.72 0.19
CA ASN A 52 11.40 -6.94 1.28
C ASN A 52 11.20 -5.46 0.91
N MET A 53 10.72 -5.18 -0.30
CA MET A 53 10.44 -3.82 -0.79
C MET A 53 8.94 -3.53 -0.73
N PRO A 54 8.52 -2.30 -0.41
CA PRO A 54 7.12 -1.92 -0.40
C PRO A 54 6.58 -1.93 -1.83
N SER A 55 5.35 -2.39 -2.01
CA SER A 55 4.69 -2.42 -3.31
C SER A 55 3.19 -2.24 -3.14
N TRP A 56 2.56 -1.69 -4.18
CA TRP A 56 1.11 -1.51 -4.23
C TRP A 56 0.47 -2.78 -4.78
N TYR A 57 -0.44 -3.37 -4.02
CA TYR A 57 -1.18 -4.57 -4.40
C TYR A 57 -2.68 -4.29 -4.46
N PRO A 58 -3.43 -4.83 -5.43
CA PRO A 58 -4.88 -4.70 -5.46
C PRO A 58 -5.52 -5.19 -4.16
N ALA A 59 -6.42 -4.40 -3.58
CA ALA A 59 -7.10 -4.72 -2.33
C ALA A 59 -7.93 -6.01 -2.42
N GLU A 60 -8.40 -6.37 -3.62
CA GLU A 60 -9.17 -7.58 -3.93
C GLU A 60 -8.42 -8.89 -3.63
N LEU A 61 -7.08 -8.85 -3.58
CA LEU A 61 -6.26 -10.01 -3.22
C LEU A 61 -6.39 -10.38 -1.73
N PHE A 62 -7.04 -9.55 -0.92
CA PHE A 62 -6.99 -9.65 0.53
C PHE A 62 -8.35 -9.56 1.21
N LYS A 63 -8.40 -10.10 2.44
CA LYS A 63 -9.46 -9.87 3.41
C LYS A 63 -8.92 -9.07 4.60
N ILE A 64 -9.63 -8.04 5.02
CA ILE A 64 -9.30 -7.31 6.26
C ILE A 64 -9.38 -8.29 7.44
N SER A 65 -8.27 -8.43 8.18
CA SER A 65 -8.15 -9.31 9.35
C SER A 65 -8.02 -8.53 10.66
N ASP A 66 -7.61 -7.27 10.58
CA ASP A 66 -7.63 -6.29 11.65
C ASP A 66 -7.90 -4.91 11.03
N ALA A 67 -9.00 -4.28 11.42
CA ALA A 67 -9.46 -3.02 10.85
C ALA A 67 -8.85 -1.78 11.52
N LEU A 68 -8.11 -1.93 12.62
CA LEU A 68 -7.53 -0.79 13.33
C LEU A 68 -6.48 -0.11 12.46
N GLN A 69 -6.63 1.18 12.20
CA GLN A 69 -5.64 1.99 11.47
C GLN A 69 -4.68 2.67 12.46
N PRO A 70 -3.42 2.95 12.07
CA PRO A 70 -2.54 3.78 12.86
C PRO A 70 -3.14 5.18 13.12
N ILE A 71 -2.94 5.71 14.33
CA ILE A 71 -3.59 6.95 14.82
C ILE A 71 -3.28 8.17 13.95
N GLU A 72 -2.08 8.23 13.36
CA GLU A 72 -1.61 9.38 12.58
C GLU A 72 -1.69 9.17 11.07
N TRP A 73 -2.79 8.58 10.59
CA TRP A 73 -3.08 8.52 9.16
C TRP A 73 -3.75 9.79 8.66
N TYR A 74 -3.26 10.27 7.53
CA TYR A 74 -3.76 11.42 6.78
C TYR A 74 -4.46 10.93 5.52
N CYS A 75 -5.34 11.77 4.96
CA CYS A 75 -5.96 11.56 3.66
C CYS A 75 -5.60 12.76 2.77
N GLY A 76 -5.01 12.50 1.61
CA GLY A 76 -4.73 13.51 0.60
C GLY A 76 -5.46 13.24 -0.71
N GLU A 77 -5.86 14.32 -1.38
CA GLU A 77 -6.47 14.28 -2.71
C GLU A 77 -5.42 14.58 -3.78
N HIS A 78 -5.29 13.70 -4.77
CA HIS A 78 -4.24 13.75 -5.81
C HIS A 78 -4.78 13.96 -7.22
N ARG A 79 -6.10 14.14 -7.37
CA ARG A 79 -6.79 14.33 -8.67
C ARG A 79 -6.27 15.50 -9.51
N HIS A 80 -5.62 16.46 -8.86
CA HIS A 80 -5.11 17.68 -9.48
C HIS A 80 -3.67 17.53 -9.98
N VAL A 81 -2.97 16.46 -9.60
CA VAL A 81 -1.60 16.16 -10.04
C VAL A 81 -1.66 15.72 -11.52
N LYS A 82 -0.79 16.27 -12.35
CA LYS A 82 -0.72 15.89 -13.78
C LYS A 82 -0.14 14.49 -13.91
N ASP A 83 -0.63 13.75 -14.92
CA ASP A 83 -0.12 12.43 -15.30
C ASP A 83 -0.16 11.36 -14.20
N THR A 84 -1.02 11.54 -13.17
CA THR A 84 -1.32 10.51 -12.17
C THR A 84 -2.65 9.82 -12.45
N THR A 85 -2.76 8.55 -12.05
CA THR A 85 -4.02 7.79 -12.02
C THR A 85 -4.63 7.73 -10.61
N ILE A 86 -4.07 8.48 -9.65
CA ILE A 86 -4.46 8.45 -8.24
C ILE A 86 -5.54 9.50 -7.95
N ASP A 87 -6.62 9.09 -7.29
CA ASP A 87 -7.62 10.01 -6.74
C ASP A 87 -7.26 10.44 -5.30
N TYR A 88 -6.98 9.46 -4.44
CA TYR A 88 -6.75 9.67 -3.01
C TYR A 88 -5.70 8.70 -2.47
N ILE A 89 -4.95 9.17 -1.46
CA ILE A 89 -4.04 8.34 -0.68
C ILE A 89 -4.33 8.51 0.81
N TRP A 90 -4.43 7.40 1.52
CA TRP A 90 -4.43 7.32 2.98
C TRP A 90 -3.13 6.69 3.46
N GLY A 91 -2.53 7.25 4.51
CA GLY A 91 -1.31 6.69 5.09
C GLY A 91 -0.62 7.68 6.02
N TYR A 92 0.66 7.43 6.31
CA TYR A 92 1.48 8.41 7.02
C TYR A 92 1.60 9.72 6.24
N LYS A 93 1.93 10.80 6.97
CA LYS A 93 1.88 12.18 6.47
C LYS A 93 2.50 12.36 5.07
N GLU A 94 3.71 11.87 4.87
CA GLU A 94 4.42 12.02 3.59
C GLU A 94 3.76 11.21 2.48
N LEU A 95 3.28 10.00 2.75
CA LEU A 95 2.57 9.20 1.75
C LEU A 95 1.27 9.86 1.29
N ALA A 96 0.53 10.46 2.22
CA ALA A 96 -0.76 11.06 1.91
C ALA A 96 -0.63 12.46 1.29
N LEU A 97 0.34 13.28 1.72
CA LEU A 97 0.37 14.71 1.43
C LEU A 97 1.55 15.17 0.56
N ASP A 98 2.50 14.29 0.24
CA ASP A 98 3.57 14.56 -0.73
C ASP A 98 3.26 13.82 -2.04
N ASP A 99 2.89 14.59 -3.06
CA ASP A 99 2.52 14.09 -4.40
C ASP A 99 3.65 13.29 -5.08
N THR A 100 4.90 13.46 -4.63
CA THR A 100 6.07 12.79 -5.23
C THR A 100 6.47 11.52 -4.50
N HIS A 101 6.10 11.37 -3.23
CA HIS A 101 6.59 10.26 -2.41
C HIS A 101 6.09 8.90 -2.89
N ALA A 102 4.80 8.80 -3.24
CA ALA A 102 4.24 7.56 -3.76
C ALA A 102 4.91 7.09 -5.07
N LEU A 103 5.29 8.04 -5.94
CA LEU A 103 6.05 7.76 -7.15
C LEU A 103 7.48 7.32 -6.82
N GLY A 104 8.16 8.02 -5.90
CA GLY A 104 9.50 7.65 -5.44
C GLY A 104 9.58 6.24 -4.86
N LEU A 105 8.53 5.76 -4.19
CA LEU A 105 8.45 4.35 -3.75
C LEU A 105 8.32 3.36 -4.92
N ILE A 106 7.59 3.72 -5.98
CA ILE A 106 7.47 2.90 -7.19
C ILE A 106 8.81 2.85 -7.94
N GLU A 107 9.47 4.00 -8.06
CA GLU A 107 10.78 4.16 -8.70
C GLU A 107 11.94 3.64 -7.84
N ARG A 108 11.67 3.30 -6.57
CA ARG A 108 12.64 2.83 -5.57
C ARG A 108 13.74 3.85 -5.29
N GLU A 109 13.38 5.12 -5.28
CA GLU A 109 14.27 6.21 -4.91
C GLU A 109 14.76 6.05 -3.46
N ASN A 110 16.08 6.13 -3.24
CA ASN A 110 16.69 5.83 -1.95
C ASN A 110 16.09 6.65 -0.80
N LYS A 111 15.86 7.96 -1.03
CA LYS A 111 15.29 8.86 -0.01
C LYS A 111 13.89 8.42 0.44
N ASP A 112 13.09 7.92 -0.50
CA ASP A 112 11.70 7.56 -0.27
C ASP A 112 11.63 6.18 0.41
N MET A 113 12.52 5.28 0.02
CA MET A 113 12.72 3.99 0.67
C MET A 113 13.17 4.15 2.13
N GLU A 114 14.15 5.01 2.41
CA GLU A 114 14.61 5.30 3.77
C GLU A 114 13.49 5.88 4.64
N LEU A 115 12.75 6.85 4.09
CA LEU A 115 11.61 7.44 4.78
C LEU A 115 10.51 6.41 5.08
N PHE A 116 10.17 5.56 4.10
CA PHE A 116 9.21 4.47 4.31
C PHE A 116 9.67 3.54 5.44
N LEU A 117 10.94 3.12 5.46
CA LEU A 117 11.46 2.22 6.49
C LEU A 117 11.36 2.85 7.89
N LYS A 118 11.62 4.15 8.01
CA LYS A 118 11.41 4.89 9.26
C LYS A 118 9.94 4.85 9.68
N ARG A 119 9.00 5.22 8.80
CA ARG A 119 7.56 5.22 9.10
C ARG A 119 7.01 3.83 9.40
N LYS A 120 7.53 2.81 8.72
CA LYS A 120 7.24 1.41 8.99
C LYS A 120 7.65 1.02 10.42
N ALA A 121 8.83 1.42 10.89
CA ALA A 121 9.28 1.09 12.25
C ALA A 121 8.33 1.68 13.29
N GLU A 122 7.96 2.95 13.13
CA GLU A 122 6.99 3.65 13.98
C GLU A 122 5.63 2.91 13.99
N ILE A 123 5.07 2.59 12.82
CA ILE A 123 3.79 1.88 12.69
C ILE A 123 3.85 0.48 13.35
N ASN A 124 4.97 -0.23 13.20
CA ASN A 124 5.12 -1.56 13.77
C ASN A 124 5.21 -1.53 15.30
N GLU A 125 5.92 -0.56 15.89
CA GLU A 125 5.99 -0.40 17.35
C GLU A 125 4.60 -0.18 17.95
N PHE A 126 3.73 0.60 17.29
CA PHE A 126 2.35 0.80 17.73
C PHE A 126 1.49 -0.48 17.68
N GLU A 127 1.82 -1.43 16.82
CA GLU A 127 1.06 -2.68 16.65
C GLU A 127 1.48 -3.78 17.66
N GLU A 128 2.58 -3.57 18.39
CA GLU A 128 3.07 -4.47 19.44
C GLU A 128 2.63 -4.05 20.87
N LEU A 129 2.01 -2.87 21.02
CA LEU A 129 1.44 -2.34 22.27
C LEU A 129 0.03 -2.86 22.53
#